data_AF-A0A2H1W185-F1
#
_entry.id   AF-A0A2H1W185-F1
#
_cell.length_a   1.000
_cell.length_b   1.000
_cell.length_c   1.000
_cell.angle_alpha   90.00
_cell.angle_beta   90.00
_cell.angle_gamma   90.00
#
_symmetry.space_group_name_H-M   'P 1'
#
loop_
_entity.id
_entity.type
_entity.pdbx_description
1 polymer ?
#
loop_
_entity_poly.entity_id
_entity_poly.type
_entity_poly.pdbx_seq_one_letter_code
_entity_poly.pdbx_strand_id
1 'polypeptide(L)'
;MEKTNQTVKLDASTVEIEERGVKLRLTVVDTPGYGDAIDNTDCFRSIIQYIDEQFERFLRDESGLNRRNIVDNRIHCCFYFISPFGH
;
A
#
# COMPACT_ATOMS: atom_id res chain seq x y z
N MET A 1 0.11 24.42 19.89
CA MET A 1 -0.01 22.98 19.59
C MET A 1 0.72 22.75 18.29
N GLU A 2 1.99 22.33 18.38
CA GLU A 2 2.83 22.05 17.22
C GLU A 2 2.29 20.80 16.50
N LYS A 3 1.82 20.96 15.26
CA LYS A 3 1.57 19.82 14.37
C LYS A 3 2.93 19.42 13.81
N THR A 4 3.58 18.46 14.46
CA THR A 4 4.80 17.83 13.95
C THR A 4 4.53 17.30 12.54
N ASN A 5 5.41 17.58 11.58
CA ASN A 5 5.40 17.00 10.23
C ASN A 5 5.44 15.47 10.34
N GLN A 6 4.28 14.83 10.37
CA GLN A 6 4.17 13.36 10.33
C GLN A 6 4.26 12.93 8.88
N THR A 7 5.35 12.23 8.54
CA THR A 7 5.43 11.48 7.29
C THR A 7 4.35 10.40 7.28
N VAL A 8 3.68 10.23 6.13
CA VAL A 8 2.72 9.13 5.92
C VAL A 8 3.44 7.82 6.22
N LYS A 9 2.94 7.08 7.22
CA LYS A 9 3.43 5.72 7.49
C LYS A 9 2.61 4.75 6.66
N LEU A 10 3.23 3.69 6.17
CA LEU A 10 2.54 2.60 5.49
C LEU A 10 2.46 1.43 6.44
N ASP A 11 1.25 0.94 6.68
CA ASP A 11 1.00 -0.23 7.53
C ASP A 11 0.37 -1.34 6.70
N ALA A 12 1.02 -2.50 6.64
CA ALA A 12 0.57 -3.63 5.83
C ALA A 12 0.07 -4.76 6.74
N SER A 13 -1.22 -5.07 6.63
CA SER A 13 -1.90 -6.12 7.39
C SER A 13 -2.38 -7.22 6.44
N THR A 14 -1.99 -8.48 6.70
CA THR A 14 -2.38 -9.63 5.88
C THR A 14 -3.35 -10.52 6.64
N VAL A 15 -4.45 -10.89 5.99
CA VAL A 15 -5.49 -11.75 6.52
C VAL A 15 -5.82 -12.87 5.53
N GLU A 16 -6.17 -14.05 6.05
CA GLU A 16 -6.70 -15.15 5.25
C GLU A 16 -8.23 -15.14 5.32
N ILE A 17 -8.88 -15.17 4.16
CA ILE A 17 -10.34 -15.08 4.01
C ILE A 17 -10.79 -16.31 3.22
N GLU A 18 -11.96 -16.85 3.57
CA GLU A 18 -12.61 -17.89 2.77
C GLU A 18 -13.94 -17.35 2.22
N GLU A 19 -14.06 -17.30 0.89
CA GLU A 19 -15.29 -16.84 0.24
C GLU A 19 -15.82 -17.94 -0.68
N ARG A 20 -17.01 -18.47 -0.35
CA ARG A 20 -17.68 -19.54 -1.11
C ARG A 20 -16.78 -20.78 -1.33
N GLY A 21 -15.94 -21.12 -0.34
CA GLY A 21 -15.00 -22.25 -0.39
C GLY A 21 -13.67 -21.94 -1.08
N VAL A 22 -13.44 -20.70 -1.53
CA VAL A 22 -12.15 -20.25 -2.08
C VAL A 22 -11.37 -19.54 -0.97
N LYS A 23 -10.18 -20.05 -0.65
CA LYS A 23 -9.26 -19.41 0.30
C LYS A 23 -8.42 -18.34 -0.42
N LEU A 24 -8.44 -17.14 0.12
CA LEU A 24 -7.77 -15.96 -0.40
C LEU A 24 -6.87 -15.39 0.70
N ARG A 25 -5.68 -14.93 0.32
CA ARG A 25 -4.83 -14.14 1.20
C ARG A 25 -4.94 -12.68 0.78
N LEU A 26 -5.59 -11.86 1.60
CA LEU A 26 -5.78 -10.44 1.37
C LEU A 26 -4.75 -9.65 2.18
N THR A 27 -4.01 -8.76 1.53
CA THR A 27 -3.15 -7.78 2.20
C THR A 27 -3.76 -6.40 2.01
N VAL A 28 -4.00 -5.69 3.12
CA VAL A 28 -4.44 -4.30 3.15
C VAL A 28 -3.23 -3.44 3.53
N VAL A 29 -2.98 -2.40 2.76
CA VAL A 29 -1.91 -1.43 3.03
C VAL A 29 -2.56 -0.08 3.32
N ASP A 30 -2.51 0.34 4.57
CA ASP A 30 -3.06 1.60 5.05
C ASP A 30 -2.01 2.72 5.00
N THR A 31 -2.48 3.96 4.85
CA THR A 31 -1.67 5.18 4.73
C THR A 31 -1.98 6.20 5.83
N PRO A 32 -1.86 5.85 7.13
CA PRO A 32 -2.12 6.79 8.23
C PRO A 32 -1.32 8.09 8.09
N GLY A 33 -2.01 9.21 8.28
CA GLY A 33 -1.44 10.55 8.15
C GLY A 33 -1.54 11.17 6.75
N TYR A 34 -2.07 10.45 5.75
CA TYR A 34 -2.28 11.03 4.42
C TYR A 34 -3.29 12.17 4.46
N GLY A 35 -2.85 13.38 4.09
CA GLY A 35 -3.71 14.58 4.06
C GLY A 35 -3.79 15.35 5.38
N ASP A 36 -3.16 14.86 6.47
CA ASP A 36 -3.26 15.46 7.81
C ASP A 36 -2.29 16.64 8.03
N ALA A 37 -1.25 16.74 7.20
CA ALA A 37 -0.24 17.78 7.30
C ALA A 37 -0.80 19.15 6.86
N ILE A 38 -0.16 20.23 7.30
CA ILE A 38 -0.48 21.59 6.82
C ILE A 38 -0.02 21.74 5.37
N ASP A 39 1.18 21.24 5.07
CA ASP A 39 1.71 21.10 3.72
C ASP A 39 1.62 19.64 3.28
N ASN A 40 0.79 19.36 2.28
CA ASN A 40 0.59 18.03 1.72
C ASN A 40 1.25 17.86 0.35
N THR A 41 2.13 18.78 -0.08
CA THR A 41 2.73 18.78 -1.42
C THR A 41 3.39 17.45 -1.78
N ASP A 42 3.98 16.76 -0.80
CA ASP A 42 4.72 15.51 -1.01
C ASP A 42 4.12 14.29 -0.26
N CYS A 43 2.89 14.37 0.24
CA CYS A 43 2.28 13.30 1.05
C CYS A 43 2.13 11.96 0.29
N PHE A 44 2.10 12.01 -1.05
CA PHE A 44 2.00 10.82 -1.91
C PHE A 44 3.34 10.15 -2.19
N ARG A 45 4.48 10.80 -1.95
CA ARG A 45 5.80 10.25 -2.34
C ARG A 45 6.07 8.90 -1.70
N SER A 46 5.78 8.77 -0.41
CA SER A 46 5.95 7.50 0.33
C SER A 46 5.08 6.38 -0.24
N ILE A 47 3.87 6.70 -0.71
CA ILE A 47 2.94 5.75 -1.31
C ILE A 47 3.49 5.25 -2.66
N ILE A 48 3.91 6.18 -3.53
CA ILE A 48 4.49 5.84 -4.84
C ILE A 48 5.74 4.99 -4.65
N GLN A 49 6.65 5.42 -3.77
CA GLN A 49 7.87 4.69 -3.49
C GLN A 49 7.59 3.24 -3.06
N TYR A 50 6.62 3.03 -2.18
CA TYR A 50 6.27 1.67 -1.74
C TYR A 50 5.72 0.80 -2.87
N ILE A 51 4.88 1.37 -3.73
CA ILE A 51 4.35 0.67 -4.91
C ILE A 51 5.51 0.25 -5.82
N ASP A 52 6.42 1.18 -6.15
CA ASP A 52 7.59 0.91 -6.98
C ASP A 52 8.49 -0.18 -6.37
N GLU A 53 8.75 -0.13 -5.07
CA GLU A 53 9.52 -1.15 -4.35
C GLU A 53 8.88 -2.55 -4.45
N GLN A 54 7.54 -2.66 -4.40
CA GLN A 54 6.86 -3.95 -4.57
C GLN A 54 6.98 -4.47 -6.01
N PHE A 55 6.91 -3.58 -7.01
CA PHE A 55 7.12 -3.95 -8.40
C PHE A 55 8.56 -4.40 -8.67
N GLU A 56 9.55 -3.67 -8.16
CA GLU A 56 10.97 -4.03 -8.29
C GLU A 56 11.27 -5.38 -7.63
N ARG A 57 10.68 -5.63 -6.46
CA ARG A 57 10.84 -6.91 -5.77
C ARG A 57 10.28 -8.06 -6.60
N PHE A 58 9.08 -7.90 -7.15
CA PHE A 58 8.48 -8.90 -8.02
C PHE A 58 9.33 -9.14 -9.28
N LEU A 59 9.80 -8.07 -9.95
CA LEU A 59 10.64 -8.17 -11.13
C LEU A 59 11.96 -8.90 -10.85
N ARG A 60 12.56 -8.65 -9.68
CA ARG A 60 13.79 -9.30 -9.23
C ARG A 60 13.58 -10.80 -9.01
N ASP A 61 12.49 -11.16 -8.34
CA ASP A 61 12.15 -12.56 -8.05
C ASP A 61 11.78 -13.33 -9.34
N GLU A 62 11.08 -12.68 -10.27
CA GLU A 62 10.75 -13.25 -11.59
C GLU A 62 11.99 -13.44 -12.48
N SER A 63 12.90 -12.47 -12.48
CA SER A 63 14.16 -12.55 -13.25
C SER A 63 15.15 -13.56 -12.69
N GLY A 64 15.00 -13.94 -11.41
CA GLY A 64 15.86 -14.89 -10.73
C GLY A 64 15.78 -16.34 -11.22
N LEU A 65 16.66 -17.17 -10.68
CA LEU A 65 16.76 -18.61 -11.01
C LEU A 65 15.64 -19.45 -10.36
N ASN A 66 15.10 -19.00 -9.21
CA ASN A 66 14.10 -19.73 -8.41
C ASN A 66 12.69 -19.14 -8.56
N ARG A 67 12.02 -19.46 -9.68
CA ARG A 67 10.70 -18.89 -10.04
C ARG A 67 9.48 -19.62 -9.47
N ARG A 68 9.66 -20.74 -8.75
CA ARG A 68 8.54 -21.64 -8.40
C ARG A 68 7.60 -21.12 -7.31
N ASN A 69 8.08 -20.24 -6.43
CA ASN A 69 7.33 -19.76 -5.27
C ASN A 69 7.45 -18.23 -5.10
N ILE A 70 7.26 -17.48 -6.18
CA ILE A 70 7.29 -16.02 -6.13
C ILE A 70 6.07 -15.53 -5.33
N VAL A 71 6.32 -14.71 -4.31
CA VAL A 71 5.25 -14.09 -3.52
C VAL A 71 4.94 -12.75 -4.15
N ASP A 72 3.74 -12.63 -4.73
CA ASP A 72 3.27 -11.36 -5.28
C ASP A 72 2.79 -10.43 -4.16
N ASN A 73 3.53 -9.35 -3.92
CA ASN A 73 3.18 -8.29 -2.96
C ASN A 73 2.80 -6.99 -3.66
N ARG A 74 2.60 -7.00 -4.98
CA ARG A 74 2.23 -5.79 -5.73
C ARG A 74 0.85 -5.29 -5.30
N ILE A 75 0.64 -3.99 -5.38
CA ILE A 75 -0.66 -3.38 -5.12
C ILE A 75 -1.58 -3.64 -6.32
N HIS A 76 -2.63 -4.42 -6.10
CA HIS A 76 -3.58 -4.82 -7.15
C HIS A 76 -4.71 -3.81 -7.38
N CYS A 77 -5.05 -3.03 -6.35
CA CYS A 77 -6.11 -2.04 -6.39
C CYS A 77 -5.81 -0.94 -5.35
N CYS A 78 -6.33 0.26 -5.59
CA CYS A 78 -6.25 1.40 -4.67
C CYS A 78 -7.65 1.94 -4.43
N PHE A 79 -8.07 2.02 -3.16
CA PHE A 79 -9.31 2.67 -2.77
C PHE A 79 -9.01 4.09 -2.30
N TYR A 80 -9.39 5.07 -3.12
CA TYR A 80 -9.22 6.47 -2.81
C TYR A 80 -10.50 7.04 -2.19
N PHE A 81 -10.46 7.36 -0.91
CA PHE A 81 -11.60 7.88 -0.16
C PHE A 81 -11.75 9.38 -0.42
N ILE A 82 -12.84 9.76 -1.08
CA ILE A 82 -13.22 11.15 -1.30
C ILE A 82 -14.16 11.55 -0.17
N SER A 83 -13.88 12.67 0.49
CA SER A 83 -14.75 13.22 1.51
C SER A 83 -16.16 13.48 0.94
N PRO A 84 -17.23 13.03 1.61
CA PRO A 84 -18.61 13.31 1.18
C PRO A 84 -18.99 14.79 1.40
N PHE A 85 -18.19 15.53 2.16
CA PHE A 85 -18.37 16.97 2.36
C PHE A 85 -17.81 17.70 1.14
N GLY A 86 -18.69 17.94 0.16
CA GLY A 86 -18.43 18.81 -1.00
C GLY A 86 -18.48 20.30 -0.65
N HIS A 87 -18.37 21.16 -1.67
CA HIS A 87 -18.50 22.62 -1.56
C HIS A 87 -19.91 23.03 -1.12
#